data_AF-A0AAD4ZEE2-F1
#
_entry.id   AF-A0AAD4ZEE2-F1
#
_cell.length_a   1.000
_cell.length_b   1.000
_cell.length_c   1.000
_cell.angle_alpha   90.00
_cell.angle_beta   90.00
_cell.angle_gamma   90.00
#
_symmetry.space_group_name_H-M   'P 1'
#
loop_
_entity.id
_entity.type
_entity.pdbx_description
1 polymer ?
#
loop_
_entity_poly.entity_id
_entity_poly.type
_entity_poly.pdbx_seq_one_letter_code
_entity_poly.pdbx_strand_id
1 'polypeptide(L)'
;MREDDSSNPHGELYISGKDKLGYINGDLPQPPSTAPTFPRWRTENSIVKGWLINSLEQSLIGNFIHFSTAKAVWDAIATTYYDGTDTSQVYDLKRRVSRMRQAGGSIETYYNTLQSLWREIDFRRPNMMEYESDIKRYNDILQEDRVYIFLDGHDDRLDKARSDVLHMTPFPTVD
;
A
#
# COMPACT_ATOMS: atom_id res chain seq x y z
N MET A 1 0.24 24.79 -3.89
CA MET A 1 -0.08 23.45 -4.42
C MET A 1 0.89 22.52 -3.74
N ARG A 2 0.45 21.89 -2.64
CA ARG A 2 1.29 21.00 -1.84
C ARG A 2 1.31 19.65 -2.55
N GLU A 3 2.50 19.13 -2.74
CA GLU A 3 2.78 17.89 -3.45
C GLU A 3 2.10 16.71 -2.73
N ASP A 4 1.54 15.84 -3.56
CA ASP A 4 0.81 14.63 -3.19
C ASP A 4 1.81 13.64 -2.58
N ASP A 5 1.67 13.39 -1.28
CA ASP A 5 2.54 12.55 -0.46
C ASP A 5 2.16 11.05 -0.61
N SER A 6 2.02 10.63 -1.88
CA SER A 6 1.63 9.27 -2.26
C SER A 6 2.84 8.44 -2.65
N SER A 7 3.96 8.59 -1.94
CA SER A 7 5.17 7.79 -2.16
C SER A 7 5.18 6.54 -1.29
N ASN A 8 5.96 5.52 -1.70
CA ASN A 8 6.10 4.23 -1.02
C ASN A 8 6.42 4.37 0.49
N PRO A 9 5.42 4.18 1.39
CA PRO A 9 5.54 4.61 2.79
C PRO A 9 6.56 3.78 3.57
N HIS A 10 6.81 2.53 3.15
CA HIS A 10 7.77 1.65 3.81
C HIS A 10 9.23 2.01 3.49
N GLY A 11 9.52 2.36 2.23
CA GLY A 11 10.85 2.79 1.83
C GLY A 11 11.24 4.14 2.43
N GLU A 12 10.31 5.08 2.44
CA GLU A 12 10.50 6.41 3.02
C GLU A 12 10.75 6.37 4.52
N LEU A 13 9.94 5.61 5.26
CA LEU A 13 10.06 5.46 6.71
C LEU A 13 11.44 4.91 7.11
N TYR A 14 11.95 3.89 6.39
CA TYR A 14 13.28 3.33 6.64
C TYR A 14 14.40 4.35 6.37
N ILE A 15 14.33 5.07 5.25
CA ILE A 15 15.33 6.07 4.85
C ILE A 15 15.31 7.27 5.82
N SER A 16 14.14 7.69 6.26
CA SER A 16 13.92 8.74 7.25
C SER A 16 14.53 8.37 8.60
N GLY A 17 14.30 7.14 9.09
CA GLY A 17 14.90 6.62 10.32
C GLY A 17 16.44 6.46 10.27
N LYS A 18 17.07 6.74 9.12
CA LYS A 18 18.53 6.75 8.93
C LYS A 18 19.10 8.16 8.68
N ASP A 19 18.28 9.20 8.82
CA ASP A 19 18.61 10.59 8.51
C ASP A 19 19.08 10.79 7.05
N LYS A 20 18.51 10.04 6.11
CA LYS A 20 18.88 10.10 4.66
C LYS A 20 17.74 10.55 3.75
N LEU A 21 16.65 11.08 4.29
CA LEU A 21 15.48 11.52 3.53
C LEU A 21 15.84 12.55 2.44
N GLY A 22 16.84 13.40 2.72
CA GLY A 22 17.36 14.42 1.81
C GLY A 22 17.80 13.89 0.43
N TYR A 23 18.18 12.61 0.33
CA TYR A 23 18.65 11.99 -0.92
C TYR A 23 17.52 11.58 -1.87
N ILE A 24 16.28 11.54 -1.40
CA ILE A 24 15.10 11.17 -2.21
C ILE A 24 14.12 12.34 -2.42
N ASN A 25 13.97 13.21 -1.43
CA ASN A 25 13.07 14.38 -1.53
C ASN A 25 13.70 15.58 -2.27
N GLY A 26 15.03 15.61 -2.44
CA GLY A 26 15.74 16.67 -3.15
C GLY A 26 16.42 17.72 -2.26
N ASP A 27 16.32 17.63 -0.94
CA ASP A 27 16.98 18.56 0.00
C ASP A 27 18.52 18.44 -0.04
N LEU A 28 19.05 17.27 -0.45
CA LEU A 28 20.48 17.03 -0.66
C LEU A 28 20.76 16.77 -2.15
N PRO A 29 20.71 17.80 -3.01
CA PRO A 29 20.98 17.65 -4.43
C PRO A 29 22.44 17.27 -4.67
N GLN A 30 22.70 16.67 -5.83
CA GLN A 30 24.06 16.28 -6.22
C GLN A 30 24.98 17.52 -6.28
N PRO A 31 26.05 17.57 -5.47
CA PRO A 31 27.01 18.68 -5.55
C PRO A 31 27.90 18.54 -6.79
N PRO A 32 28.58 19.63 -7.21
CA PRO A 32 29.57 19.57 -8.28
C PRO A 32 30.65 18.52 -7.99
N SER A 33 31.15 17.83 -9.01
CA SER A 33 32.18 16.79 -8.86
C SER A 33 33.50 17.29 -8.27
N THR A 34 33.74 18.60 -8.34
CA THR A 34 34.91 19.29 -7.78
C THR A 34 34.74 19.65 -6.30
N ALA A 35 33.54 19.53 -5.73
CA ALA A 35 33.28 19.90 -4.35
C ALA A 35 33.88 18.85 -3.37
N PRO A 36 34.49 19.27 -2.25
CA PRO A 36 34.99 18.36 -1.23
C PRO A 36 33.93 17.43 -0.63
N THR A 37 32.66 17.82 -0.70
CA THR A 37 31.50 17.06 -0.21
C THR A 37 31.04 15.97 -1.18
N PHE A 38 31.45 16.02 -2.46
CA PHE A 38 30.98 15.09 -3.49
C PHE A 38 31.31 13.62 -3.20
N PRO A 39 32.52 13.23 -2.74
CA PRO A 39 32.81 11.83 -2.41
C PRO A 39 31.89 11.27 -1.34
N ARG A 40 31.60 12.05 -0.29
CA ARG A 40 30.67 11.66 0.78
C ARG A 40 29.26 11.53 0.24
N TRP A 41 28.75 12.55 -0.46
CA TRP A 41 27.42 12.52 -1.07
C TRP A 41 27.25 11.30 -1.98
N ARG A 42 28.23 10.98 -2.82
CA ARG A 42 28.20 9.85 -3.75
C ARG A 42 28.07 8.50 -3.02
N THR A 43 28.80 8.32 -1.91
CA THR A 43 28.72 7.10 -1.10
C THR A 43 27.35 6.96 -0.47
N GLU A 44 26.84 8.02 0.15
CA GLU A 44 25.53 8.04 0.81
C GLU A 44 24.38 7.83 -0.19
N ASN A 45 24.43 8.51 -1.34
CA ASN A 45 23.48 8.31 -2.44
C ASN A 45 23.49 6.86 -2.94
N SER A 46 24.67 6.23 -3.05
CA SER A 46 24.78 4.81 -3.46
C SER A 46 24.16 3.86 -2.43
N ILE A 47 24.30 4.16 -1.13
CA ILE A 47 23.69 3.37 -0.05
C ILE A 47 22.17 3.45 -0.13
N VAL A 48 21.62 4.66 -0.23
CA VAL A 48 20.16 4.87 -0.33
C VAL A 48 19.61 4.22 -1.60
N LYS A 49 20.30 4.37 -2.74
CA LYS A 49 19.95 3.69 -3.98
C LYS A 49 19.93 2.17 -3.81
N GLY A 50 20.92 1.60 -3.12
CA GLY A 50 20.99 0.17 -2.81
C GLY A 50 19.80 -0.30 -1.98
N TRP A 51 19.37 0.47 -0.97
CA TRP A 51 18.18 0.16 -0.18
C TRP A 51 16.91 0.16 -1.03
N LEU A 52 16.74 1.16 -1.91
CA LEU A 52 15.60 1.22 -2.82
C LEU A 52 15.57 0.02 -3.76
N ILE A 53 16.69 -0.30 -4.41
CA ILE A 53 16.77 -1.42 -5.36
C ILE A 53 16.52 -2.77 -4.65
N ASN A 54 17.10 -2.97 -3.47
CA ASN A 54 16.94 -4.23 -2.72
C ASN A 54 15.53 -4.38 -2.12
N SER A 55 14.74 -3.31 -2.06
CA SER A 55 13.34 -3.37 -1.64
C SER A 55 12.38 -3.80 -2.75
N LEU A 56 12.84 -3.85 -4.01
CA LEU A 56 12.04 -4.26 -5.16
C LEU A 56 12.05 -5.77 -5.37
N GLU A 57 11.01 -6.28 -6.02
CA GLU A 57 11.01 -7.65 -6.51
C GLU A 57 12.15 -7.85 -7.54
N GLN A 58 12.79 -9.03 -7.52
CA GLN A 58 13.95 -9.34 -8.37
C GLN A 58 13.69 -9.12 -9.87
N SER A 59 12.46 -9.34 -10.32
CA SER A 59 11.99 -9.14 -11.69
C SER A 59 11.99 -7.66 -12.11
N LEU A 60 11.94 -6.74 -11.15
CA LEU A 60 11.81 -5.29 -11.38
C LEU A 60 13.14 -4.55 -11.31
N ILE A 61 14.16 -5.12 -10.65
CA ILE A 61 15.47 -4.47 -10.44
C ILE A 61 16.08 -3.93 -11.74
N GLY A 62 15.97 -4.67 -12.83
CA GLY A 62 16.52 -4.27 -14.14
C GLY A 62 15.98 -2.94 -14.66
N ASN A 63 14.73 -2.59 -14.31
CA ASN A 63 14.08 -1.36 -14.73
C ASN A 63 14.62 -0.13 -13.99
N PHE A 64 15.26 -0.30 -12.84
CA PHE A 64 15.66 0.83 -11.98
C PHE A 64 17.16 0.92 -11.71
N ILE A 65 17.93 -0.15 -11.93
CA ILE A 65 19.36 -0.18 -11.60
C ILE A 65 20.20 0.85 -12.37
N HIS A 66 19.74 1.27 -13.56
CA HIS A 66 20.46 2.17 -14.45
C HIS A 66 20.42 3.65 -14.06
N PHE A 67 19.50 4.06 -13.17
CA PHE A 67 19.40 5.45 -12.72
C PHE A 67 20.62 5.87 -11.89
N SER A 68 21.13 7.08 -12.11
CA SER A 68 22.39 7.52 -11.49
C SER A 68 22.27 7.91 -10.01
N THR A 69 21.09 8.30 -9.55
CA THR A 69 20.85 8.82 -8.20
C THR A 69 19.73 8.06 -7.49
N ALA A 70 19.76 8.06 -6.16
CA ALA A 70 18.68 7.53 -5.33
C ALA A 70 17.36 8.26 -5.62
N LYS A 71 17.42 9.59 -5.76
CA LYS A 71 16.28 10.40 -6.19
C LYS A 71 15.69 9.96 -7.54
N ALA A 72 16.52 9.73 -8.56
CA ALA A 72 16.01 9.29 -9.85
C ALA A 72 15.35 7.90 -9.79
N VAL A 73 15.89 6.98 -8.97
CA VAL A 73 15.23 5.69 -8.68
C VAL A 73 13.90 5.92 -7.97
N TRP A 74 13.87 6.77 -6.94
CA TRP A 74 12.68 7.12 -6.17
C TRP A 74 11.58 7.69 -7.07
N ASP A 75 11.88 8.73 -7.84
CA ASP A 75 10.95 9.38 -8.75
C ASP A 75 10.43 8.41 -9.83
N ALA A 76 11.29 7.51 -10.32
CA ALA A 76 10.88 6.49 -11.29
C ALA A 76 9.99 5.40 -10.69
N ILE A 77 10.23 4.97 -9.44
CA ILE A 77 9.35 4.04 -8.70
C ILE A 77 8.01 4.74 -8.43
N ALA A 78 8.04 5.98 -7.95
CA ALA A 78 6.86 6.81 -7.74
C ALA A 78 6.06 6.94 -9.03
N THR A 79 6.70 7.21 -10.16
CA THR A 79 6.01 7.26 -11.44
C THR A 79 5.44 5.88 -11.81
N THR A 80 6.27 4.84 -11.88
CA THR A 80 5.84 3.52 -12.37
C THR A 80 4.74 2.86 -11.54
N TYR A 81 4.75 3.07 -10.22
CA TYR A 81 3.82 2.41 -9.30
C TYR A 81 2.80 3.36 -8.68
N TYR A 82 3.00 4.67 -8.78
CA TYR A 82 2.15 5.70 -8.18
C TYR A 82 1.70 6.79 -9.18
N ASP A 83 2.04 6.72 -10.48
CA ASP A 83 1.48 7.61 -11.52
C ASP A 83 0.07 7.20 -12.00
N GLY A 84 -0.32 5.96 -11.75
CA GLY A 84 -1.57 5.41 -12.23
C GLY A 84 -2.69 5.86 -11.31
N THR A 85 -3.32 7.00 -11.65
CA THR A 85 -4.57 7.56 -11.10
C THR A 85 -5.21 6.63 -10.09
N ASP A 86 -5.43 7.07 -8.84
CA ASP A 86 -6.00 6.32 -7.71
C ASP A 86 -7.04 5.21 -8.08
N THR A 87 -7.82 5.43 -9.13
CA THR A 87 -8.66 4.43 -9.82
C THR A 87 -7.98 3.09 -10.17
N SER A 88 -6.78 3.04 -10.78
CA SER A 88 -6.11 1.79 -11.20
C SER A 88 -5.63 0.97 -10.01
N GLN A 89 -5.02 1.63 -9.02
CA GLN A 89 -4.57 0.97 -7.80
C GLN A 89 -5.76 0.44 -6.98
N VAL A 90 -6.82 1.25 -6.84
CA VAL A 90 -8.06 0.80 -6.19
C VAL A 90 -8.69 -0.37 -6.95
N TYR A 91 -8.63 -0.37 -8.29
CA TYR A 91 -9.10 -1.51 -9.10
C TYR A 91 -8.30 -2.78 -8.80
N ASP A 92 -6.97 -2.71 -8.77
CA ASP A 92 -6.13 -3.88 -8.47
C ASP A 92 -6.36 -4.40 -7.05
N LEU A 93 -6.51 -3.51 -6.06
CA LEU A 93 -6.87 -3.88 -4.69
C LEU A 93 -8.24 -4.56 -4.65
N LYS A 94 -9.27 -3.99 -5.28
CA LYS A 94 -10.60 -4.61 -5.37
C LYS A 94 -10.57 -5.96 -6.07
N ARG A 95 -9.75 -6.10 -7.12
CA ARG A 95 -9.55 -7.37 -7.82
C ARG A 95 -8.88 -8.42 -6.93
N ARG A 96 -7.91 -8.03 -6.09
CA ARG A 96 -7.28 -8.91 -5.09
C ARG A 96 -8.28 -9.36 -4.03
N VAL A 97 -9.09 -8.44 -3.51
CA VAL A 97 -10.18 -8.74 -2.56
C VAL A 97 -11.15 -9.76 -3.15
N SER A 98 -11.67 -9.51 -4.35
CA SER A 98 -12.66 -10.39 -5.01
C SER A 98 -12.14 -11.81 -5.26
N ARG A 99 -10.84 -11.97 -5.50
CA ARG A 99 -10.21 -13.27 -5.79
C ARG A 99 -9.67 -13.98 -4.55
N MET A 100 -9.63 -13.32 -3.42
CA MET A 100 -9.08 -13.90 -2.19
C MET A 100 -9.96 -15.07 -1.75
N ARG A 101 -9.33 -16.18 -1.39
CA ARG A 101 -9.98 -17.38 -0.87
C ARG A 101 -9.18 -17.89 0.32
N GLN A 102 -9.85 -18.53 1.28
CA GLN A 102 -9.19 -19.23 2.39
C GLN A 102 -8.27 -20.34 1.87
N ALA A 103 -8.72 -21.09 0.86
CA ALA A 103 -7.94 -22.08 0.11
C ALA A 103 -7.22 -23.10 1.03
N GLY A 104 -7.92 -23.58 2.07
CA GLY A 104 -7.38 -24.51 3.06
C GLY A 104 -6.44 -23.89 4.12
N GLY A 105 -6.17 -22.59 4.04
CA GLY A 105 -5.42 -21.83 5.05
C GLY A 105 -6.22 -21.55 6.32
N SER A 106 -5.59 -20.88 7.30
CA SER A 106 -6.28 -20.45 8.52
C SER A 106 -7.24 -19.30 8.23
N ILE A 107 -8.35 -19.26 8.97
CA ILE A 107 -9.31 -18.16 8.92
C ILE A 107 -8.63 -16.84 9.31
N GLU A 108 -7.76 -16.88 10.33
CA GLU A 108 -7.01 -15.72 10.82
C GLU A 108 -6.14 -15.08 9.73
N THR A 109 -5.33 -15.87 9.01
CA THR A 109 -4.46 -15.35 7.95
C THR A 109 -5.29 -14.76 6.80
N TYR A 110 -6.38 -15.44 6.42
CA TYR A 110 -7.30 -14.95 5.40
C TYR A 110 -7.94 -13.62 5.82
N TYR A 111 -8.46 -13.54 7.05
CA TYR A 111 -9.04 -12.34 7.64
C TYR A 111 -8.05 -11.17 7.67
N ASN A 112 -6.86 -11.39 8.24
CA ASN A 112 -5.84 -10.34 8.36
C ASN A 112 -5.41 -9.80 6.99
N THR A 113 -5.34 -10.67 5.98
CA THR A 113 -5.00 -10.25 4.61
C THR A 113 -6.12 -9.40 3.99
N LEU A 114 -7.38 -9.80 4.14
CA LEU A 114 -8.53 -9.01 3.69
C LEU A 114 -8.60 -7.65 4.41
N GLN A 115 -8.40 -7.63 5.72
CA GLN A 115 -8.42 -6.40 6.51
C GLN A 115 -7.32 -5.43 6.07
N SER A 116 -6.13 -5.93 5.76
CA SER A 116 -5.04 -5.11 5.19
C SER A 116 -5.42 -4.50 3.84
N LEU A 117 -6.00 -5.30 2.94
CA LEU A 117 -6.47 -4.80 1.62
C LEU A 117 -7.57 -3.74 1.75
N TRP A 118 -8.54 -3.96 2.65
CA TRP A 118 -9.61 -2.99 2.89
C TRP A 118 -9.10 -1.69 3.47
N ARG A 119 -8.17 -1.74 4.44
CA ARG A 119 -7.55 -0.52 4.99
C ARG A 119 -6.80 0.27 3.91
N GLU A 120 -6.12 -0.41 2.99
CA GLU A 120 -5.46 0.27 1.87
C GLU A 120 -6.47 0.92 0.92
N ILE A 121 -7.60 0.26 0.64
CA ILE A 121 -8.70 0.84 -0.15
C ILE A 121 -9.29 2.06 0.56
N ASP A 122 -9.55 1.99 1.86
CA ASP A 122 -10.16 3.07 2.64
C ASP A 122 -9.23 4.29 2.71
N PHE A 123 -7.94 4.06 2.89
CA PHE A 123 -6.92 5.11 2.86
C PHE A 123 -6.93 5.87 1.53
N ARG A 124 -7.08 5.15 0.43
CA ARG A 124 -7.12 5.69 -0.94
C ARG A 124 -8.47 6.33 -1.29
N ARG A 125 -9.56 5.85 -0.70
CA ARG A 125 -10.94 6.31 -0.93
C ARG A 125 -11.59 6.76 0.37
N PRO A 126 -11.12 7.86 0.97
CA PRO A 126 -11.72 8.35 2.21
C PRO A 126 -13.19 8.72 2.00
N ASN A 127 -14.03 8.42 3.00
CA ASN A 127 -15.40 8.91 3.02
C ASN A 127 -15.40 10.42 3.24
N MET A 128 -15.97 11.17 2.28
CA MET A 128 -16.04 12.64 2.30
C MET A 128 -17.35 13.17 2.91
N MET A 129 -18.23 12.30 3.40
CA MET A 129 -19.46 12.71 4.08
C MET A 129 -19.14 13.45 5.38
N GLU A 130 -19.93 14.48 5.71
CA GLU A 130 -19.73 15.32 6.89
C GLU A 130 -20.71 15.01 8.04
N TYR A 131 -21.89 14.48 7.71
CA TYR A 131 -22.94 14.20 8.68
C TYR A 131 -22.78 12.83 9.32
N GLU A 132 -22.78 12.77 10.65
CA GLU A 132 -22.58 11.54 11.43
C GLU A 132 -23.57 10.43 11.07
N SER A 133 -24.84 10.77 10.82
CA SER A 133 -25.87 9.79 10.42
C SER A 133 -25.56 9.14 9.07
N ASP A 134 -25.03 9.91 8.12
CA ASP A 134 -24.71 9.43 6.78
C ASP A 134 -23.43 8.61 6.80
N ILE A 135 -22.42 9.04 7.57
CA ILE A 135 -21.20 8.27 7.82
C ILE A 135 -21.54 6.93 8.45
N LYS A 136 -22.40 6.91 9.48
CA LYS A 136 -22.83 5.68 10.13
C LYS A 136 -23.52 4.76 9.14
N ARG A 137 -24.49 5.26 8.37
CA ARG A 137 -25.22 4.47 7.38
C ARG A 137 -24.29 3.91 6.29
N TYR A 138 -23.34 4.71 5.82
CA TYR A 138 -22.34 4.28 4.86
C TYR A 138 -21.46 3.15 5.43
N ASN A 139 -20.98 3.31 6.66
CA ASN A 139 -20.16 2.29 7.32
C ASN A 139 -20.94 1.00 7.55
N ASP A 140 -22.21 1.08 7.97
CA ASP A 140 -23.06 -0.09 8.15
C ASP A 140 -23.17 -0.90 6.84
N ILE A 141 -23.43 -0.24 5.70
CA ILE A 141 -23.50 -0.87 4.37
C ILE A 141 -22.14 -1.45 3.96
N LEU A 142 -21.06 -0.69 4.16
CA LEU A 142 -19.70 -1.12 3.80
C LEU A 142 -19.29 -2.37 4.60
N GLN A 143 -19.61 -2.43 5.88
CA GLN A 143 -19.32 -3.59 6.73
C GLN A 143 -20.14 -4.81 6.32
N GLU A 144 -21.40 -4.60 5.95
CA GLU A 144 -22.25 -5.66 5.41
C GLU A 144 -21.65 -6.28 4.12
N ASP A 145 -21.23 -5.44 3.16
CA ASP A 145 -20.54 -5.88 1.95
C ASP A 145 -19.26 -6.66 2.24
N ARG A 146 -18.49 -6.23 3.25
CA ARG A 146 -17.25 -6.92 3.67
C ARG A 146 -17.54 -8.28 4.28
N VAL A 147 -18.61 -8.42 5.06
CA VAL A 147 -19.04 -9.74 5.58
C VAL A 147 -19.39 -10.65 4.41
N TYR A 148 -20.12 -10.19 3.40
CA TYR A 148 -20.43 -11.02 2.22
C TYR A 148 -19.17 -11.52 1.52
N ILE A 149 -18.20 -10.63 1.28
CA ILE A 149 -16.92 -11.00 0.66
C ILE A 149 -16.14 -11.98 1.55
N PHE A 150 -16.06 -11.72 2.85
CA PHE A 150 -15.37 -12.59 3.80
C PHE A 150 -15.95 -14.00 3.76
N LEU A 151 -17.28 -14.10 3.83
CA LEU A 151 -18.02 -15.35 3.81
C LEU A 151 -17.90 -16.10 2.47
N ASP A 152 -17.97 -15.40 1.33
CA ASP A 152 -17.82 -15.98 -0.02
C ASP A 152 -16.48 -16.68 -0.20
N GLY A 153 -15.41 -16.12 0.39
CA GLY A 153 -14.08 -16.70 0.22
C GLY A 153 -13.73 -17.86 1.16
N HIS A 154 -14.60 -18.23 2.10
CA HIS A 154 -14.40 -19.41 2.95
C HIS A 154 -14.49 -20.72 2.18
N ASP A 155 -13.75 -21.72 2.66
CA ASP A 155 -13.86 -23.09 2.14
C ASP A 155 -15.26 -23.67 2.38
N ASP A 156 -15.77 -24.49 1.45
CA ASP A 156 -17.11 -25.11 1.49
C ASP A 156 -17.42 -25.88 2.78
N ARG A 157 -16.39 -26.37 3.48
CA ARG A 157 -16.55 -27.02 4.80
C ARG A 157 -17.18 -26.10 5.86
N LEU A 158 -17.22 -24.79 5.64
CA LEU A 158 -17.80 -23.79 6.52
C LEU A 158 -19.21 -23.34 6.08
N ASP A 159 -19.84 -24.00 5.10
CA ASP A 159 -21.17 -23.62 4.58
C ASP A 159 -22.23 -23.47 5.67
N LYS A 160 -22.24 -24.37 6.68
CA LYS A 160 -23.18 -24.26 7.80
C LYS A 160 -22.93 -22.99 8.61
N ALA A 161 -21.67 -22.73 8.98
CA ALA A 161 -21.30 -21.53 9.72
C ALA A 161 -21.62 -20.26 8.91
N ARG A 162 -21.41 -20.29 7.59
CA ARG A 162 -21.82 -19.22 6.67
C ARG A 162 -23.32 -18.96 6.75
N SER A 163 -24.14 -20.02 6.69
CA SER A 163 -25.59 -19.90 6.82
C SER A 163 -25.99 -19.34 8.18
N ASP A 164 -25.39 -19.82 9.27
CA ASP A 164 -25.71 -19.35 10.63
C ASP A 164 -25.42 -17.84 10.78
N VAL A 165 -24.28 -17.37 10.25
CA VAL A 165 -23.90 -15.95 10.24
C VAL A 165 -24.90 -15.11 9.44
N LEU A 166 -25.34 -15.58 8.28
CA LEU A 166 -26.29 -14.85 7.43
C LEU A 166 -27.68 -14.65 8.08
N HIS A 167 -28.02 -15.43 9.11
CA HIS A 167 -29.28 -15.29 9.85
C HIS A 167 -29.12 -14.53 11.18
N MET A 168 -27.92 -14.05 11.53
CA MET A 168 -27.69 -13.30 12.76
C MET A 168 -28.43 -11.96 12.73
N THR A 169 -29.00 -11.57 13.88
CA THR A 169 -29.63 -10.25 14.08
C THR A 169 -29.17 -9.67 15.43
N PRO A 170 -28.49 -8.51 15.45
CA PRO A 170 -28.09 -7.70 14.29
C PRO A 170 -27.08 -8.45 13.40
N PHE A 171 -27.03 -8.07 12.13
CA PHE A 171 -26.05 -8.61 11.21
C PHE A 171 -24.63 -8.22 11.70
N PRO A 172 -23.67 -9.15 11.68
CA PRO A 172 -22.35 -8.89 12.24
C PRO A 172 -21.54 -7.94 11.35
N THR A 173 -20.44 -7.46 11.90
CA THR A 173 -19.39 -6.71 11.20
C THR A 173 -18.14 -7.58 11.06
N VAL A 174 -17.22 -7.20 10.16
CA VAL A 174 -15.89 -7.83 10.11
C VAL A 174 -14.89 -7.18 11.05
N ASP A 175 -15.22 -6.03 11.65
CA ASP A 175 -14.39 -5.36 12.66
C ASP A 175 -14.51 -5.98 14.05
#